data_AF-A0A7W2TTG6-F1
#
_entry.id   AF-A0A7W2TTG6-F1
#
_cell.length_a   1.000
_cell.length_b   1.000
_cell.length_c   1.000
_cell.angle_alpha   90.00
_cell.angle_beta   90.00
_cell.angle_gamma   90.00
#
_symmetry.space_group_name_H-M   'P 1'
#
loop_
_entity.id
_entity.type
_entity.pdbx_description
1 polymer ?
#
loop_
_entity_poly.entity_id
_entity_poly.type
_entity_poly.pdbx_seq_one_letter_code
_entity_poly.pdbx_strand_id
1 'polypeptide(L)'
;MQGPSYQALLLGPIGFFCLAIFCYADGQASQSSSDSLSRYHRIAYHLTKGKEQELRQFALIALDQLAEAYSAEAELARREFRGTTSDSAKNRGWAVSVKRYSDYLHRVSDALIAARAPVTMSVDELAPVLLKVGDYRLMLSHPRDGQQSAFEQAVLTKFCQHNLCHQLLAGQTVPSAALAAIRASLLTWEFSSDAISCSAADLHLHFGAGEAISTVKRLCQQLFTELEALSIEFKQQREQGVVIDWAQLSIEAVDQQGLHLIHLNSTADAALLELPLLASMPALMQAISDWFAEVDRQQKPLHLDLQASDYRWPVL
;
A
#
# COMPACT_ATOMS: atom_id res chain seq x y z
N MET A 1 72.36 19.09 39.59
CA MET A 1 73.71 19.52 39.16
C MET A 1 74.36 18.35 38.42
N GLN A 2 74.82 18.63 37.20
CA GLN A 2 75.83 17.91 36.41
C GLN A 2 75.47 16.52 35.83
N GLY A 3 75.25 16.50 34.50
CA GLY A 3 75.55 15.35 33.63
C GLY A 3 77.07 15.22 33.34
N PRO A 4 77.49 14.23 32.54
CA PRO A 4 77.79 14.42 31.11
C PRO A 4 77.26 13.25 30.23
N SER A 5 76.85 13.37 28.97
CA SER A 5 77.44 13.91 27.71
C SER A 5 78.48 13.03 26.98
N TYR A 6 77.98 12.34 25.94
CA TYR A 6 78.49 12.05 24.58
C TYR A 6 79.76 11.23 24.28
N GLN A 7 79.61 10.18 23.44
CA GLN A 7 80.19 10.00 22.07
C GLN A 7 79.80 8.60 21.51
N ALA A 8 79.00 8.48 20.44
CA ALA A 8 79.33 8.51 18.99
C ALA A 8 79.95 7.18 18.48
N LEU A 9 79.25 6.42 17.61
CA LEU A 9 79.60 6.04 16.20
C LEU A 9 79.29 4.52 16.07
N LEU A 10 78.68 3.88 15.05
CA LEU A 10 78.64 4.05 13.59
C LEU A 10 77.58 3.09 12.97
N LEU A 11 77.04 3.52 11.82
CA LEU A 11 76.66 2.73 10.63
C LEU A 11 75.43 1.80 10.66
N GLY A 12 74.39 2.22 9.91
CA GLY A 12 73.47 1.30 9.20
C GLY A 12 74.17 0.58 8.02
N PRO A 13 73.46 -0.03 7.04
CA PRO A 13 72.15 0.42 6.53
C PRO A 13 71.19 -0.75 6.12
N ILE A 14 70.07 -0.37 5.48
CA ILE A 14 69.23 -1.16 4.54
C ILE A 14 68.29 -2.21 5.21
N GLY A 15 66.97 -2.18 5.09
CA GLY A 15 66.11 -1.50 4.12
C GLY A 15 64.70 -1.26 4.65
N PHE A 16 64.22 -0.07 4.33
CA PHE A 16 62.85 0.40 4.41
C PHE A 16 61.98 -0.38 3.42
N PHE A 17 60.95 -1.07 3.92
CA PHE A 17 59.71 -1.26 3.16
C PHE A 17 58.55 -0.92 4.09
N CYS A 18 58.20 0.38 4.11
CA CYS A 18 56.96 0.87 4.70
C CYS A 18 55.79 0.40 3.84
N LEU A 19 55.15 -0.70 4.25
CA LEU A 19 53.77 -0.99 3.84
C LEU A 19 52.85 -0.17 4.74
N ALA A 20 52.63 1.09 4.35
CA ALA A 20 51.54 1.90 4.86
C ALA A 20 50.22 1.31 4.33
N ILE A 21 49.67 0.35 5.07
CA ILE A 21 48.30 -0.12 4.87
C ILE A 21 47.40 1.01 5.36
N PHE A 22 47.02 1.89 4.43
CA PHE A 22 45.86 2.75 4.60
C PHE A 22 44.64 1.83 4.73
N CYS A 23 44.20 1.57 5.96
CA CYS A 23 42.85 1.12 6.22
C CYS A 23 41.91 2.29 5.88
N TYR A 24 41.54 2.41 4.61
CA TYR A 24 40.28 3.05 4.23
C TYR A 24 39.18 2.22 4.86
N ALA A 25 38.72 2.65 6.04
CA ALA A 25 37.40 2.27 6.51
C ALA A 25 36.41 2.96 5.56
N ASP A 26 36.01 2.24 4.51
CA ASP A 26 34.83 2.59 3.74
C ASP A 26 33.66 2.58 4.72
N GLY A 27 33.27 3.79 5.15
CA GLY A 27 31.98 4.03 5.75
C GLY A 27 30.92 3.81 4.69
N GLN A 28 30.61 2.54 4.38
CA GLN A 28 29.32 2.21 3.81
C GLN A 28 28.29 2.55 4.88
N ALA A 29 27.79 3.79 4.80
CA ALA A 29 26.52 4.14 5.42
C ALA A 29 25.51 3.12 4.93
N SER A 30 24.99 2.33 5.87
CA SER A 30 23.91 1.37 5.67
C SER A 30 22.70 2.11 5.11
N GLN A 31 22.60 2.21 3.79
CA GLN A 31 21.43 2.70 3.05
C GLN A 31 20.31 1.65 2.98
N SER A 32 20.35 0.59 3.82
CA SER A 32 19.52 -0.60 3.68
C SER A 32 18.33 -0.69 4.65
N SER A 33 17.97 0.35 5.41
CA SER A 33 16.84 0.25 6.35
C SER A 33 15.54 0.94 5.88
N SER A 34 15.62 1.96 5.02
CA SER A 34 14.41 2.66 4.54
C SER A 34 13.70 1.97 3.38
N ASP A 35 14.40 1.15 2.60
CA ASP A 35 13.82 0.47 1.42
C ASP A 35 12.91 -0.71 1.81
N SER A 36 13.04 -1.27 3.02
CA SER A 36 12.16 -2.34 3.52
C SER A 36 10.87 -1.85 4.17
N LEU A 37 10.76 -0.54 4.42
CA LEU A 37 9.59 0.04 5.09
C LEU A 37 8.47 0.35 4.11
N SER A 38 7.22 0.15 4.53
CA SER A 38 6.06 0.56 3.72
C SER A 38 6.07 2.06 3.46
N ARG A 39 5.45 2.49 2.35
CA ARG A 39 5.26 3.91 2.06
C ARG A 39 4.63 4.67 3.23
N TYR A 40 3.74 4.03 3.97
CA TYR A 40 3.11 4.62 5.16
C TYR A 40 4.16 4.97 6.21
N HIS A 41 5.04 4.03 6.56
CA HIS A 41 6.13 4.24 7.51
C HIS A 41 7.14 5.28 7.00
N ARG A 42 7.49 5.25 5.71
CA ARG A 42 8.39 6.24 5.10
C ARG A 42 7.83 7.66 5.19
N ILE A 43 6.56 7.87 4.80
CA ILE A 43 5.89 9.17 4.90
C ILE A 43 5.78 9.60 6.37
N ALA A 44 5.34 8.71 7.26
CA ALA A 44 5.24 9.02 8.67
C ALA A 44 6.61 9.45 9.22
N TYR A 45 7.68 8.70 8.92
CA TYR A 45 9.03 9.05 9.35
C TYR A 45 9.45 10.43 8.86
N HIS A 46 9.19 10.76 7.58
CA HIS A 46 9.48 12.08 7.03
C HIS A 46 8.71 13.19 7.78
N LEU A 47 7.44 12.97 8.11
CA LEU A 47 6.61 13.93 8.83
C LEU A 47 7.08 14.19 10.27
N THR A 48 7.86 13.29 10.88
CA THR A 48 8.48 13.56 12.19
C THR A 48 9.49 14.72 12.16
N LYS A 49 10.05 15.01 10.98
CA LYS A 49 11.03 16.08 10.73
C LYS A 49 10.48 17.19 9.83
N GLY A 50 9.25 17.02 9.34
CA GLY A 50 8.62 17.86 8.34
C GLY A 50 7.95 19.10 8.91
N LYS A 51 7.08 19.72 8.10
CA LYS A 51 6.31 20.89 8.53
C LYS A 51 5.19 20.47 9.48
N GLU A 52 4.98 21.26 10.54
CA GLU A 52 3.92 21.00 11.52
C GLU A 52 2.53 20.88 10.86
N GLN A 53 2.25 21.68 9.83
CA GLN A 53 0.97 21.62 9.11
C GLN A 53 0.72 20.27 8.44
N GLU A 54 1.73 19.69 7.79
CA GLU A 54 1.64 18.39 7.12
C GLU A 54 1.44 17.27 8.17
N LEU A 55 2.19 17.32 9.28
CA LEU A 55 2.02 16.39 10.40
C LEU A 55 0.62 16.46 11.01
N ARG A 56 0.10 17.67 11.24
CA ARG A 56 -1.25 17.88 11.78
C ARG A 56 -2.33 17.35 10.84
N GLN A 57 -2.17 17.57 9.54
CA GLN A 57 -3.11 17.05 8.55
C GLN A 57 -3.11 15.52 8.52
N PHE A 58 -1.93 14.90 8.50
CA PHE A 58 -1.79 13.45 8.58
C PHE A 58 -2.45 12.88 9.85
N ALA A 59 -2.19 13.52 11.00
CA ALA A 59 -2.79 13.14 12.28
C ALA A 59 -4.33 13.19 12.26
N LEU A 60 -4.92 14.26 11.69
CA LEU A 60 -6.38 14.38 11.58
C LEU A 60 -6.98 13.28 10.70
N ILE A 61 -6.36 13.01 9.55
CA ILE A 61 -6.81 11.96 8.63
C ILE A 61 -6.72 10.58 9.30
N ALA A 62 -5.58 10.29 9.96
CA ALA A 62 -5.39 9.02 10.65
C ALA A 62 -6.38 8.83 11.80
N LEU A 63 -6.64 9.87 12.60
CA LEU A 63 -7.63 9.82 13.69
C LEU A 63 -9.05 9.60 13.17
N ASP A 64 -9.43 10.26 12.08
CA ASP A 64 -10.74 10.09 11.44
C ASP A 64 -10.95 8.65 10.96
N GLN A 65 -9.98 8.12 10.21
CA GLN A 65 -10.02 6.73 9.71
C GLN A 65 -10.02 5.70 10.85
N LEU A 66 -9.26 5.95 11.91
CA LEU A 66 -9.23 5.06 13.05
C LEU A 66 -10.56 5.12 13.82
N ALA A 67 -11.12 6.31 14.01
CA ALA A 67 -12.40 6.48 14.69
C ALA A 67 -13.55 5.78 13.95
N GLU A 68 -13.55 5.85 12.62
CA GLU A 68 -14.48 5.14 11.73
C GLU A 68 -14.35 3.63 11.90
N ALA A 69 -13.13 3.08 11.83
CA ALA A 69 -12.86 1.65 12.03
C ALA A 69 -13.36 1.12 13.39
N TYR A 70 -13.04 1.82 14.49
CA TYR A 70 -13.53 1.44 15.81
C TYR A 70 -15.05 1.58 15.95
N SER A 71 -15.68 2.55 15.27
CA SER A 71 -17.14 2.66 15.25
C SER A 71 -17.79 1.48 14.51
N ALA A 72 -17.28 1.11 13.34
CA ALA A 72 -17.76 -0.04 12.57
C ALA A 72 -17.61 -1.34 13.37
N GLU A 73 -16.49 -1.55 14.06
CA GLU A 73 -16.27 -2.73 14.91
C GLU A 73 -17.27 -2.77 16.08
N ALA A 74 -17.53 -1.64 16.72
CA ALA A 74 -18.52 -1.56 17.80
C ALA A 74 -19.94 -1.85 17.31
N GLU A 75 -20.27 -1.53 16.06
CA GLU A 75 -21.56 -1.87 15.45
C GLU A 75 -21.65 -3.35 15.08
N LEU A 76 -20.60 -3.90 14.48
CA LEU A 76 -20.53 -5.33 14.19
C LEU A 76 -20.72 -6.16 15.47
N ALA A 77 -20.02 -5.80 16.54
CA ALA A 77 -20.19 -6.37 17.88
C ALA A 77 -21.66 -6.42 18.35
N ARG A 78 -22.41 -5.35 18.08
CA ARG A 78 -23.83 -5.23 18.45
C ARG A 78 -24.73 -6.06 17.54
N ARG A 79 -24.37 -6.22 16.26
CA ARG A 79 -25.13 -7.03 15.30
C ARG A 79 -24.96 -8.52 15.59
N GLU A 80 -23.74 -8.97 15.82
CA GLU A 80 -23.44 -10.37 16.19
C GLU A 80 -24.17 -10.78 17.47
N PHE A 81 -24.28 -9.87 18.45
CA PHE A 81 -25.08 -10.07 19.65
C PHE A 81 -26.56 -10.42 19.39
N ARG A 82 -27.18 -9.90 18.33
CA ARG A 82 -28.59 -10.20 18.01
C ARG A 82 -28.79 -11.65 17.53
N GLY A 83 -27.71 -12.35 17.16
CA GLY A 83 -27.74 -13.71 16.63
C GLY A 83 -27.38 -14.83 17.62
N THR A 84 -26.73 -14.53 18.75
CA THR A 84 -26.18 -15.56 19.67
C THR A 84 -26.54 -15.31 21.15
N THR A 85 -27.19 -16.29 21.79
CA THR A 85 -27.71 -16.19 23.18
C THR A 85 -26.71 -16.46 24.30
N SER A 86 -25.56 -17.08 24.01
CA SER A 86 -24.71 -17.71 25.04
C SER A 86 -23.69 -16.79 25.74
N ASP A 87 -23.33 -15.61 25.20
CA ASP A 87 -22.23 -14.78 25.77
C ASP A 87 -22.53 -13.27 25.80
N SER A 88 -23.80 -12.98 26.07
CA SER A 88 -24.46 -11.72 25.74
C SER A 88 -23.98 -10.51 26.56
N ALA A 89 -23.49 -10.70 27.79
CA ALA A 89 -23.06 -9.61 28.67
C ALA A 89 -21.60 -9.17 28.42
N LYS A 90 -20.69 -10.14 28.20
CA LYS A 90 -19.28 -9.89 27.89
C LYS A 90 -19.13 -9.16 26.56
N ASN A 91 -19.88 -9.58 25.55
CA ASN A 91 -19.84 -8.98 24.21
C ASN A 91 -20.45 -7.57 24.17
N ARG A 92 -21.48 -7.27 25.00
CA ARG A 92 -21.96 -5.89 25.20
C ARG A 92 -20.89 -5.00 25.85
N GLY A 93 -20.19 -5.52 26.86
CA GLY A 93 -19.10 -4.79 27.52
C GLY A 93 -17.99 -4.42 26.52
N TRP A 94 -17.64 -5.36 25.64
CA TRP A 94 -16.68 -5.10 24.57
C TRP A 94 -17.19 -4.04 23.57
N ALA A 95 -18.40 -4.18 23.02
CA ALA A 95 -18.98 -3.21 22.09
C ALA A 95 -19.05 -1.77 22.66
N VAL A 96 -19.39 -1.64 23.95
CA VAL A 96 -19.38 -0.35 24.66
C VAL A 96 -17.96 0.19 24.80
N SER A 97 -16.98 -0.66 25.09
CA SER A 97 -15.58 -0.26 25.27
C SER A 97 -14.96 0.20 23.96
N VAL A 98 -15.19 -0.54 22.87
CA VAL A 98 -14.76 -0.17 21.51
C VAL A 98 -15.38 1.15 21.09
N LYS A 99 -16.69 1.36 21.31
CA LYS A 99 -17.34 2.64 21.01
C LYS A 99 -16.75 3.81 21.82
N ARG A 100 -16.47 3.60 23.11
CA ARG A 100 -15.82 4.63 23.95
C ARG A 100 -14.44 5.01 23.44
N TYR A 101 -13.70 4.07 22.86
CA TYR A 101 -12.42 4.36 22.24
C TYR A 101 -12.58 5.20 20.97
N SER A 102 -13.54 4.89 20.09
CA SER A 102 -13.88 5.75 18.95
C SER A 102 -14.26 7.18 19.41
N ASP A 103 -15.08 7.31 20.47
CA ASP A 103 -15.42 8.62 21.05
C ASP A 103 -14.19 9.34 21.63
N TYR A 104 -13.22 8.59 22.15
CA TYR A 104 -11.94 9.15 22.58
C TYR A 104 -11.14 9.70 21.40
N LEU A 105 -11.07 8.99 20.28
CA LEU A 105 -10.38 9.45 19.07
C LEU A 105 -10.98 10.76 18.53
N HIS A 106 -12.32 10.89 18.50
CA HIS A 106 -12.98 12.14 18.13
C HIS A 106 -12.60 13.31 19.05
N ARG A 107 -12.52 13.09 20.37
CA ARG A 107 -12.05 14.14 21.31
C ARG A 107 -10.61 14.54 21.06
N VAL A 108 -9.74 13.61 20.66
CA VAL A 108 -8.36 13.93 20.28
C VAL A 108 -8.34 14.77 19.01
N SER A 109 -9.17 14.45 18.00
CA SER A 109 -9.34 15.26 16.80
C SER A 109 -9.85 16.66 17.11
N ASP A 110 -10.85 16.79 18.00
CA ASP A 110 -11.38 18.09 18.43
C ASP A 110 -10.30 18.93 19.14
N ALA A 111 -9.51 18.31 20.02
CA ALA A 111 -8.38 18.97 20.69
C ALA A 111 -7.33 19.44 19.67
N LEU A 112 -7.08 18.63 18.65
CA LEU A 112 -6.18 18.97 17.57
C LEU A 112 -6.70 20.20 16.80
N ILE A 113 -7.96 20.21 16.39
CA ILE A 113 -8.59 21.30 15.62
C ILE A 113 -8.67 22.59 16.45
N ALA A 114 -9.27 22.51 17.65
CA ALA A 114 -9.67 23.69 18.43
C ALA A 114 -8.52 24.32 19.23
N ALA A 115 -7.64 23.51 19.82
CA ALA A 115 -6.66 24.01 20.79
C ALA A 115 -5.28 24.30 20.19
N ARG A 116 -5.08 24.06 18.89
CA ARG A 116 -3.74 24.00 18.26
C ARG A 116 -2.77 23.17 19.10
N ALA A 117 -3.26 22.07 19.70
CA ALA A 117 -2.44 21.22 20.55
C ALA A 117 -1.17 20.77 19.80
N PRO A 118 -0.01 20.72 20.46
CA PRO A 118 1.22 20.28 19.83
C PRO A 118 1.08 18.83 19.39
N VAL A 119 1.51 18.54 18.17
CA VAL A 119 1.51 17.19 17.61
C VAL A 119 2.93 16.70 17.50
N THR A 120 3.19 15.52 18.04
CA THR A 120 4.44 14.80 17.82
C THR A 120 4.12 13.38 17.41
N MET A 121 4.99 12.80 16.62
CA MET A 121 4.84 11.45 16.11
C MET A 121 6.17 10.72 16.25
N SER A 122 6.09 9.46 16.65
CA SER A 122 7.25 8.57 16.69
C SER A 122 6.96 7.34 15.85
N VAL A 123 7.93 6.98 15.02
CA VAL A 123 7.87 5.87 14.09
C VAL A 123 8.99 4.91 14.46
N ASP A 124 8.65 3.64 14.59
CA ASP A 124 9.56 2.51 14.75
C ASP A 124 9.32 1.56 13.57
N GLU A 125 10.35 0.85 13.11
CA GLU A 125 10.26 -0.02 11.93
C GLU A 125 9.35 -1.23 12.17
N LEU A 126 9.19 -1.66 13.43
CA LEU A 126 8.44 -2.85 13.82
C LEU A 126 7.21 -2.57 14.69
N ALA A 127 6.94 -1.29 15.00
CA ALA A 127 5.81 -0.92 15.85
C ALA A 127 4.87 0.04 15.11
N PRO A 128 3.56 -0.01 15.40
CA PRO A 128 2.63 0.94 14.80
C PRO A 128 3.02 2.37 15.17
N VAL A 129 2.75 3.29 14.26
CA VAL A 129 3.04 4.71 14.46
C VAL A 129 2.34 5.23 15.72
N LEU A 130 3.10 5.87 16.61
CA LEU A 130 2.57 6.49 17.82
C LEU A 130 2.39 7.98 17.60
N LEU A 131 1.20 8.46 17.93
CA LEU A 131 0.83 9.86 17.84
C LEU A 131 0.61 10.43 19.24
N LYS A 132 1.17 11.62 19.50
CA LYS A 132 0.91 12.40 20.70
C LYS A 132 0.35 13.76 20.33
N VAL A 133 -0.84 14.07 20.86
CA VAL A 133 -1.56 15.33 20.67
C VAL A 133 -1.79 15.96 22.03
N GLY A 134 -1.03 16.99 22.39
CA GLY A 134 -1.03 17.49 23.78
C GLY A 134 -0.66 16.38 24.76
N ASP A 135 -1.56 16.06 25.69
CA ASP A 135 -1.37 14.97 26.68
C ASP A 135 -1.88 13.61 26.19
N TYR A 136 -2.61 13.57 25.08
CA TYR A 136 -3.13 12.34 24.51
C TYR A 136 -2.01 11.58 23.82
N ARG A 137 -1.90 10.28 24.11
CA ARG A 137 -1.03 9.34 23.39
C ARG A 137 -1.90 8.23 22.83
N LEU A 138 -1.67 7.88 21.58
CA LEU A 138 -2.39 6.82 20.91
C LEU A 138 -1.50 6.11 19.88
N MET A 139 -1.89 4.88 19.57
CA MET A 139 -1.26 4.05 18.56
C MET A 139 -2.17 4.03 17.34
N LEU A 140 -1.58 4.21 16.15
CA LEU A 140 -2.30 4.17 14.88
C LEU A 140 -2.43 2.72 14.40
N SER A 141 -3.20 1.94 15.15
CA SER A 141 -3.41 0.50 14.93
C SER A 141 -4.90 0.18 14.78
N HIS A 142 -5.27 -0.37 13.64
CA HIS A 142 -6.61 -0.84 13.33
C HIS A 142 -7.05 -1.92 14.36
N PRO A 143 -8.33 -1.99 14.77
CA PRO A 143 -8.82 -2.98 15.74
C PRO A 143 -8.70 -4.45 15.28
N ARG A 144 -8.50 -4.67 13.98
CA ARG A 144 -8.22 -5.98 13.37
C ARG A 144 -6.89 -5.92 12.65
N ASP A 145 -5.94 -6.77 13.04
CA ASP A 145 -4.59 -6.80 12.48
C ASP A 145 -4.60 -7.01 10.96
N GLY A 146 -5.46 -7.91 10.46
CA GLY A 146 -5.62 -8.18 9.02
C GLY A 146 -6.14 -7.01 8.19
N GLN A 147 -6.59 -5.92 8.83
CA GLN A 147 -7.11 -4.72 8.14
C GLN A 147 -6.17 -3.50 8.34
N GLN A 148 -5.00 -3.69 8.96
CA GLN A 148 -4.03 -2.61 9.20
C GLN A 148 -3.56 -1.99 7.87
N SER A 149 -3.22 -2.79 6.87
CA SER A 149 -2.76 -2.30 5.57
C SER A 149 -3.83 -1.49 4.83
N ALA A 150 -5.10 -1.89 4.93
CA ALA A 150 -6.22 -1.13 4.37
C ALA A 150 -6.36 0.23 5.08
N PHE A 151 -6.27 0.26 6.41
CA PHE A 151 -6.25 1.51 7.18
C PHE A 151 -5.10 2.43 6.76
N GLU A 152 -3.87 1.91 6.70
CA GLU A 152 -2.68 2.68 6.31
C GLU A 152 -2.84 3.28 4.91
N GLN A 153 -3.31 2.46 3.95
CA GLN A 153 -3.53 2.92 2.59
C GLN A 153 -4.65 3.97 2.49
N ALA A 154 -5.75 3.82 3.24
CA ALA A 154 -6.81 4.82 3.27
C ALA A 154 -6.32 6.18 3.81
N VAL A 155 -5.46 6.16 4.84
CA VAL A 155 -4.80 7.36 5.35
C VAL A 155 -3.90 8.00 4.29
N LEU A 156 -3.07 7.21 3.61
CA LEU A 156 -2.19 7.72 2.56
C LEU A 156 -2.96 8.31 1.38
N THR A 157 -4.00 7.63 0.89
CA THR A 157 -4.84 8.12 -0.21
C THR A 157 -5.39 9.49 0.10
N LYS A 158 -6.00 9.68 1.28
CA LYS A 158 -6.54 10.99 1.70
C LYS A 158 -5.43 12.03 1.91
N PHE A 159 -4.30 11.65 2.48
CA PHE A 159 -3.20 12.58 2.74
C PHE A 159 -2.54 13.08 1.43
N CYS A 160 -2.31 12.18 0.48
CA CYS A 160 -1.65 12.46 -0.78
C CYS A 160 -2.54 13.19 -1.80
N GLN A 161 -3.86 13.23 -1.61
CA GLN A 161 -4.76 14.13 -2.36
C GLN A 161 -4.46 15.61 -2.09
N HIS A 162 -3.86 15.94 -0.95
CA HIS A 162 -3.59 17.32 -0.54
C HIS A 162 -2.10 17.66 -0.43
N ASN A 163 -1.22 16.65 -0.52
CA ASN A 163 0.22 16.81 -0.33
C ASN A 163 0.98 16.15 -1.47
N LEU A 164 2.12 16.74 -1.85
CA LEU A 164 2.97 16.21 -2.90
C LEU A 164 3.80 15.03 -2.37
N CYS A 165 3.16 13.89 -2.13
CA CYS A 165 3.78 12.71 -1.52
C CYS A 165 5.00 12.19 -2.31
N HIS A 166 5.03 12.38 -3.63
CA HIS A 166 6.21 12.04 -4.45
C HIS A 166 7.47 12.82 -4.03
N GLN A 167 7.33 14.03 -3.49
CA GLN A 167 8.46 14.82 -2.97
C GLN A 167 8.90 14.32 -1.59
N LEU A 168 7.96 13.85 -0.78
CA LEU A 168 8.24 13.26 0.54
C LEU A 168 8.96 11.90 0.43
N LEU A 169 8.82 11.25 -0.74
CA LEU A 169 9.41 9.96 -1.10
C LEU A 169 10.53 10.10 -2.15
N ALA A 170 11.02 11.33 -2.38
CA ALA A 170 11.99 11.59 -3.45
C ALA A 170 13.26 10.75 -3.29
N GLY A 171 13.62 10.00 -4.34
CA GLY A 171 14.76 9.08 -4.36
C GLY A 171 14.46 7.77 -5.10
N GLN A 172 13.19 7.40 -5.25
CA GLN A 172 12.73 6.18 -5.90
C GLN A 172 11.89 6.51 -7.15
N THR A 173 12.43 7.22 -8.14
CA THR A 173 11.70 7.35 -9.43
C THR A 173 11.86 6.06 -10.21
N VAL A 174 10.81 5.24 -10.23
CA VAL A 174 10.74 4.10 -11.14
C VAL A 174 10.45 4.65 -12.54
N PRO A 175 11.25 4.35 -13.57
CA PRO A 175 10.91 4.72 -14.94
C PRO A 175 9.51 4.20 -15.27
N SER A 176 8.58 5.13 -15.48
CA SER A 176 7.20 4.81 -15.85
C SER A 176 7.16 4.70 -17.37
N ALA A 177 7.37 3.50 -17.89
CA ALA A 177 6.90 3.20 -19.24
C ALA A 177 5.36 3.28 -19.23
N ALA A 178 4.77 3.70 -20.34
CA ALA A 178 3.32 3.77 -20.44
C ALA A 178 2.73 2.36 -20.33
N LEU A 179 2.23 2.00 -19.15
CA LEU A 179 1.30 0.89 -19.01
C LEU A 179 0.17 1.07 -20.03
N ALA A 180 -0.32 -0.03 -20.60
CA ALA A 180 -1.42 0.02 -21.55
C ALA A 180 -2.61 0.76 -20.93
N ALA A 181 -3.06 1.84 -21.58
CA ALA A 181 -4.20 2.62 -21.11
C ALA A 181 -5.49 1.89 -21.48
N ILE A 182 -5.97 1.02 -20.60
CA ILE A 182 -7.23 0.32 -20.77
C ILE A 182 -8.36 1.32 -20.56
N ARG A 183 -9.35 1.31 -21.45
CA ARG A 183 -10.55 2.16 -21.36
C ARG A 183 -11.79 1.31 -21.60
N ALA A 184 -12.58 1.09 -20.55
CA ALA A 184 -13.82 0.31 -20.64
C ALA A 184 -14.84 0.96 -21.58
N SER A 185 -14.80 2.29 -21.70
CA SER A 185 -15.64 3.06 -22.63
C SER A 185 -15.36 2.78 -24.11
N LEU A 186 -14.22 2.17 -24.45
CA LEU A 186 -13.82 1.85 -25.82
C LEU A 186 -13.98 0.36 -26.17
N LEU A 187 -14.84 -0.35 -25.45
CA LEU A 187 -15.13 -1.76 -25.72
C LEU A 187 -15.65 -1.97 -27.14
N THR A 188 -14.96 -2.82 -27.88
CA THR A 188 -15.41 -3.34 -29.17
C THR A 188 -16.13 -4.66 -28.96
N TRP A 189 -17.22 -4.87 -29.68
CA TRP A 189 -18.05 -6.07 -29.58
C TRP A 189 -18.07 -6.80 -30.90
N GLU A 190 -17.88 -8.12 -30.87
CA GLU A 190 -18.04 -8.98 -32.03
C GLU A 190 -18.99 -10.14 -31.70
N PHE A 191 -19.83 -10.48 -32.67
CA PHE A 191 -20.84 -11.53 -32.54
C PHE A 191 -20.72 -12.47 -33.73
N SER A 192 -20.57 -13.76 -33.47
CA SER A 192 -20.59 -14.81 -34.49
C SER A 192 -21.59 -15.90 -34.12
N SER A 193 -21.76 -16.89 -35.00
CA SER A 193 -22.58 -18.08 -34.74
C SER A 193 -22.11 -18.87 -33.52
N ASP A 194 -20.80 -18.84 -33.25
CA ASP A 194 -20.14 -19.76 -32.35
C ASP A 194 -19.53 -19.08 -31.11
N ALA A 195 -19.47 -17.74 -31.10
CA ALA A 195 -18.88 -16.97 -30.02
C ALA A 195 -19.43 -15.54 -29.92
N ILE A 196 -19.38 -15.01 -28.70
CA ILE A 196 -19.51 -13.59 -28.41
C ILE A 196 -18.17 -13.12 -27.85
N SER A 197 -17.64 -12.01 -28.33
CA SER A 197 -16.40 -11.45 -27.80
C SER A 197 -16.49 -9.95 -27.54
N CYS A 198 -15.67 -9.52 -26.59
CA CYS A 198 -15.44 -8.11 -26.29
C CYS A 198 -13.94 -7.84 -26.18
N SER A 199 -13.50 -6.65 -26.60
CA SER A 199 -12.08 -6.29 -26.55
C SER A 199 -11.83 -4.81 -26.28
N ALA A 200 -10.69 -4.51 -25.66
CA ALA A 200 -10.11 -3.17 -25.56
C ALA A 200 -8.60 -3.26 -25.29
N ALA A 201 -7.82 -2.32 -25.81
CA ALA A 201 -6.36 -2.22 -25.60
C ALA A 201 -5.59 -3.54 -25.86
N ASP A 202 -5.93 -4.21 -26.97
CA ASP A 202 -5.38 -5.52 -27.40
C ASP A 202 -5.63 -6.67 -26.41
N LEU A 203 -6.55 -6.50 -25.46
CA LEU A 203 -7.09 -7.56 -24.63
C LEU A 203 -8.44 -8.00 -25.20
N HIS A 204 -8.56 -9.29 -25.49
CA HIS A 204 -9.73 -9.92 -26.08
C HIS A 204 -10.28 -10.98 -25.13
N LEU A 205 -11.58 -10.95 -24.90
CA LEU A 205 -12.29 -11.94 -24.11
C LEU A 205 -13.36 -12.62 -24.97
N HIS A 206 -13.31 -13.94 -25.02
CA HIS A 206 -14.19 -14.78 -25.83
C HIS A 206 -15.11 -15.62 -24.94
N PHE A 207 -16.39 -15.66 -25.29
CA PHE A 207 -17.43 -16.44 -24.62
C PHE A 207 -17.99 -17.50 -25.57
N GLY A 208 -18.39 -18.64 -25.02
CA GLY A 208 -18.91 -19.75 -25.81
C GLY A 208 -20.31 -19.49 -26.38
N ALA A 209 -20.66 -20.24 -27.43
CA ALA A 209 -22.02 -20.28 -27.94
C ALA A 209 -23.03 -20.72 -26.86
N GLY A 210 -24.16 -20.01 -26.76
CA GLY A 210 -25.24 -20.34 -25.84
C GLY A 210 -25.24 -19.59 -24.50
N GLU A 211 -24.21 -18.77 -24.24
CA GLU A 211 -24.24 -17.86 -23.09
C GLU A 211 -25.27 -16.74 -23.28
N ALA A 212 -25.92 -16.33 -22.19
CA ALA A 212 -26.87 -15.23 -22.22
C ALA A 212 -26.16 -13.91 -22.53
N ILE A 213 -26.49 -13.29 -23.67
CA ILE A 213 -25.88 -12.03 -24.14
C ILE A 213 -25.88 -10.94 -23.05
N SER A 214 -26.94 -10.87 -22.24
CA SER A 214 -27.03 -9.90 -21.12
C SER A 214 -25.99 -10.16 -20.03
N THR A 215 -25.73 -11.42 -19.69
CA THR A 215 -24.69 -11.82 -18.73
C THR A 215 -23.31 -11.53 -19.29
N VAL A 216 -23.04 -11.93 -20.54
CA VAL A 216 -21.77 -11.65 -21.23
C VAL A 216 -21.47 -10.14 -21.27
N LYS A 217 -22.46 -9.32 -21.65
CA LYS A 217 -22.31 -7.85 -21.68
C LYS A 217 -21.90 -7.27 -20.34
N ARG A 218 -22.59 -7.67 -19.28
CA ARG A 218 -22.31 -7.21 -17.92
C ARG A 218 -20.93 -7.66 -17.45
N LEU A 219 -20.55 -8.92 -17.65
CA LEU A 219 -19.24 -9.45 -17.22
C LEU A 219 -18.08 -8.77 -17.96
N CYS A 220 -18.18 -8.59 -19.28
CA CYS A 220 -17.20 -7.80 -20.04
C CYS A 220 -17.07 -6.38 -19.51
N GLN A 221 -18.19 -5.67 -19.38
CA GLN A 221 -18.17 -4.29 -18.90
C GLN A 221 -17.51 -4.19 -17.53
N GLN A 222 -17.90 -5.08 -16.60
CA GLN A 222 -17.32 -5.13 -15.27
C GLN A 222 -15.82 -5.41 -15.31
N LEU A 223 -15.37 -6.46 -16.05
CA LEU A 223 -13.95 -6.77 -16.18
C LEU A 223 -13.16 -5.56 -16.68
N PHE A 224 -13.58 -4.97 -17.80
CA PHE A 224 -12.81 -3.88 -18.39
C PHE A 224 -12.85 -2.60 -17.54
N THR A 225 -13.90 -2.36 -16.75
CA THR A 225 -13.91 -1.29 -15.74
C THR A 225 -12.91 -1.57 -14.61
N GLU A 226 -12.86 -2.80 -14.10
CA GLU A 226 -11.89 -3.21 -13.07
C GLU A 226 -10.44 -3.12 -13.60
N LEU A 227 -10.20 -3.52 -14.86
CA LEU A 227 -8.90 -3.42 -15.52
C LEU A 227 -8.48 -1.97 -15.81
N GLU A 228 -9.42 -1.10 -16.21
CA GLU A 228 -9.16 0.33 -16.34
C GLU A 228 -8.73 0.93 -14.99
N ALA A 229 -9.47 0.63 -13.91
CA ALA A 229 -9.13 1.08 -12.56
C ALA A 229 -7.73 0.62 -12.12
N LEU A 230 -7.40 -0.66 -12.34
CA LEU A 230 -6.06 -1.21 -12.07
C LEU A 230 -4.97 -0.51 -12.87
N SER A 231 -5.19 -0.28 -14.17
CA SER A 231 -4.18 0.35 -15.04
C SER A 231 -3.88 1.79 -14.60
N ILE A 232 -4.91 2.53 -14.17
CA ILE A 232 -4.77 3.89 -13.63
C ILE A 232 -4.03 3.85 -12.30
N GLU A 233 -4.41 2.95 -11.40
CA GLU A 233 -3.80 2.83 -10.08
C GLU A 233 -2.32 2.42 -10.17
N PHE A 234 -1.98 1.42 -10.99
CA PHE A 234 -0.58 1.01 -11.19
C PHE A 234 0.27 2.13 -11.76
N LYS A 235 -0.26 2.90 -12.72
CA LYS A 235 0.42 4.07 -13.24
C LYS A 235 0.67 5.10 -12.13
N GLN A 236 -0.35 5.41 -11.34
CA GLN A 236 -0.24 6.37 -10.24
C GLN A 236 0.76 5.90 -9.17
N GLN A 237 0.74 4.63 -8.79
CA GLN A 237 1.65 4.03 -7.82
C GLN A 237 3.11 4.13 -8.30
N ARG A 238 3.36 3.85 -9.58
CA ARG A 238 4.70 4.00 -10.19
C ARG A 238 5.17 5.45 -10.27
N GLU A 239 4.27 6.38 -10.63
CA GLU A 239 4.57 7.83 -10.59
C GLU A 239 4.91 8.31 -9.18
N GLN A 240 4.43 7.60 -8.16
CA GLN A 240 4.74 7.83 -6.75
C GLN A 240 5.95 7.02 -6.25
N GLY A 241 6.66 6.33 -7.15
CA GLY A 241 7.89 5.61 -6.85
C GLY A 241 7.71 4.20 -6.29
N VAL A 242 6.49 3.67 -6.29
CA VAL A 242 6.23 2.29 -5.87
C VAL A 242 6.71 1.32 -6.96
N VAL A 243 7.57 0.40 -6.56
CA VAL A 243 7.94 -0.77 -7.38
C VAL A 243 6.85 -1.82 -7.21
N ILE A 244 6.24 -2.22 -8.33
CA ILE A 244 5.24 -3.28 -8.35
C ILE A 244 5.97 -4.61 -8.56
N ASP A 245 5.80 -5.53 -7.62
CA ASP A 245 6.20 -6.93 -7.78
C ASP A 245 5.02 -7.71 -8.37
N TRP A 246 5.01 -7.82 -9.70
CA TRP A 246 3.96 -8.52 -10.45
C TRP A 246 3.76 -9.98 -10.01
N ALA A 247 4.80 -10.64 -9.50
CA ALA A 247 4.72 -12.02 -9.04
C ALA A 247 4.07 -12.16 -7.65
N GLN A 248 3.99 -11.07 -6.89
CA GLN A 248 3.40 -11.02 -5.55
C GLN A 248 2.08 -10.25 -5.50
N LEU A 249 1.55 -9.82 -6.64
CA LEU A 249 0.25 -9.17 -6.67
C LEU A 249 -0.84 -10.11 -6.15
N SER A 250 -1.53 -9.65 -5.11
CA SER A 250 -2.66 -10.36 -4.53
C SER A 250 -3.80 -9.40 -4.23
N ILE A 251 -5.03 -9.90 -4.32
CA ILE A 251 -6.24 -9.15 -3.99
C ILE A 251 -6.88 -9.81 -2.76
N GLU A 252 -7.09 -9.01 -1.72
CA GLU A 252 -7.81 -9.40 -0.51
C GLU A 252 -9.06 -8.55 -0.36
N ALA A 253 -10.18 -9.15 0.06
CA ALA A 253 -11.39 -8.39 0.37
C ALA A 253 -11.23 -7.62 1.68
N VAL A 254 -11.62 -6.34 1.67
CA VAL A 254 -11.69 -5.52 2.89
C VAL A 254 -13.09 -5.65 3.48
N ASP A 255 -13.16 -5.96 4.77
CA ASP A 255 -14.41 -6.20 5.47
C ASP A 255 -15.38 -5.00 5.32
N GLN A 256 -16.64 -5.29 4.99
CA GLN A 256 -17.79 -4.36 5.05
C GLN A 256 -17.77 -3.13 4.13
N GLN A 257 -16.81 -2.99 3.23
CA GLN A 257 -16.69 -1.78 2.38
C GLN A 257 -16.82 -2.03 0.87
N GLY A 258 -16.86 -3.30 0.43
CA GLY A 258 -16.85 -3.63 -1.01
C GLY A 258 -15.52 -3.28 -1.71
N LEU A 259 -14.55 -2.77 -0.95
CA LEU A 259 -13.19 -2.49 -1.37
C LEU A 259 -12.34 -3.76 -1.29
N HIS A 260 -11.29 -3.75 -2.09
CA HIS A 260 -10.32 -4.81 -2.17
C HIS A 260 -8.93 -4.21 -2.05
N LEU A 261 -8.12 -4.80 -1.18
CA LEU A 261 -6.73 -4.44 -0.97
C LEU A 261 -5.87 -5.20 -1.97
N ILE A 262 -5.14 -4.45 -2.79
CA ILE A 262 -4.16 -5.01 -3.72
C ILE A 262 -2.79 -4.82 -3.10
N HIS A 263 -2.12 -5.92 -2.78
CA HIS A 263 -0.73 -5.87 -2.32
C HIS A 263 0.19 -5.72 -3.52
N LEU A 264 1.04 -4.69 -3.51
CA LEU A 264 1.88 -4.31 -4.65
C LEU A 264 3.29 -4.90 -4.57
N ASN A 265 3.79 -5.16 -3.36
CA ASN A 265 5.13 -5.70 -3.13
C ASN A 265 5.29 -6.23 -1.69
N SER A 266 6.46 -6.80 -1.40
CA SER A 266 6.83 -7.32 -0.07
C SER A 266 7.05 -6.24 0.99
N THR A 267 7.12 -4.96 0.62
CA THR A 267 7.29 -3.85 1.57
C THR A 267 5.96 -3.32 2.11
N ALA A 268 4.87 -4.05 1.87
CA ALA A 268 3.51 -3.70 2.27
C ALA A 268 2.99 -2.40 1.63
N ASP A 269 3.51 -2.02 0.45
CA ASP A 269 2.80 -1.05 -0.39
C ASP A 269 1.54 -1.71 -0.94
N ALA A 270 0.43 -0.95 -0.91
CA ALA A 270 -0.86 -1.45 -1.31
C ALA A 270 -1.70 -0.39 -2.04
N ALA A 271 -2.80 -0.82 -2.62
CA ALA A 271 -3.85 0.02 -3.19
C ALA A 271 -5.23 -0.49 -2.76
N LEU A 272 -6.21 0.42 -2.68
CA LEU A 272 -7.60 0.08 -2.38
C LEU A 272 -8.47 0.38 -3.60
N LEU A 273 -9.09 -0.66 -4.17
CA LEU A 273 -9.94 -0.54 -5.35
C LEU A 273 -11.20 -1.41 -5.22
N GLU A 274 -12.24 -1.11 -6.00
CA GLU A 274 -13.42 -1.96 -6.16
C GLU A 274 -13.15 -2.99 -7.28
N LEU A 275 -12.71 -4.19 -6.91
CA LEU A 275 -12.38 -5.27 -7.86
C LEU A 275 -13.15 -6.58 -7.59
N PRO A 276 -14.49 -6.55 -7.46
CA PRO A 276 -15.26 -7.73 -7.07
C PRO A 276 -15.11 -8.92 -8.03
N LEU A 277 -14.99 -8.70 -9.34
CA LEU A 277 -14.81 -9.77 -10.31
C LEU A 277 -13.41 -10.38 -10.17
N LEU A 278 -12.35 -9.57 -10.24
CA LEU A 278 -10.97 -10.07 -10.17
C LEU A 278 -10.67 -10.74 -8.83
N ALA A 279 -11.18 -10.20 -7.72
CA ALA A 279 -11.06 -10.82 -6.40
C ALA A 279 -11.73 -12.20 -6.33
N SER A 280 -12.86 -12.38 -7.02
CA SER A 280 -13.57 -13.66 -7.08
C SER A 280 -12.92 -14.67 -8.03
N MET A 281 -11.94 -14.26 -8.84
CA MET A 281 -11.35 -15.06 -9.92
C MET A 281 -9.80 -15.04 -9.88
N PRO A 282 -9.16 -15.72 -8.91
CA PRO A 282 -7.70 -15.66 -8.74
C PRO A 282 -6.89 -16.07 -9.97
N ALA A 283 -7.37 -17.07 -10.73
CA ALA A 283 -6.71 -17.51 -11.97
C ALA A 283 -6.74 -16.43 -13.06
N LEU A 284 -7.84 -15.66 -13.15
CA LEU A 284 -7.94 -14.52 -14.07
C LEU A 284 -7.00 -13.41 -13.62
N MET A 285 -6.99 -13.10 -12.32
CA MET A 285 -6.05 -12.10 -11.77
C MET A 285 -4.59 -12.47 -12.06
N GLN A 286 -4.21 -13.75 -11.94
CA GLN A 286 -2.86 -14.19 -12.29
C GLN A 286 -2.54 -13.93 -13.77
N ALA A 287 -3.43 -14.32 -14.68
CA ALA A 287 -3.24 -14.10 -16.12
C ALA A 287 -3.10 -12.60 -16.46
N ILE A 288 -3.90 -11.75 -15.81
CA ILE A 288 -3.82 -10.30 -15.94
C ILE A 288 -2.50 -9.75 -15.38
N SER A 289 -2.05 -10.25 -14.22
CA SER A 289 -0.78 -9.86 -13.61
C SER A 289 0.41 -10.19 -14.52
N ASP A 290 0.44 -11.40 -15.06
CA ASP A 290 1.49 -11.86 -15.97
C ASP A 290 1.53 -11.02 -17.24
N TRP A 291 0.35 -10.67 -17.77
CA TRP A 291 0.25 -9.77 -18.92
C TRP A 291 0.75 -8.36 -18.61
N PHE A 292 0.38 -7.76 -17.47
CA PHE A 292 0.93 -6.47 -17.06
C PHE A 292 2.45 -6.52 -16.87
N ALA A 293 2.97 -7.62 -16.31
CA ALA A 293 4.41 -7.83 -16.14
C ALA A 293 5.15 -7.84 -17.48
N GLU A 294 4.58 -8.47 -18.50
CA GLU A 294 5.17 -8.53 -19.83
C GLU A 294 5.04 -7.19 -20.56
N VAL A 295 3.91 -6.49 -20.45
CA VAL A 295 3.73 -5.13 -20.97
C VAL A 295 4.76 -4.18 -20.36
N ASP A 296 4.98 -4.28 -19.05
CA ASP A 296 5.97 -3.48 -18.33
C ASP A 296 7.39 -3.81 -18.78
N ARG A 297 7.74 -5.10 -18.92
CA ARG A 297 9.05 -5.56 -19.37
C ARG A 297 9.36 -5.13 -20.81
N GLN A 298 8.40 -5.27 -21.71
CA GLN A 298 8.58 -4.95 -23.13
C GLN A 298 8.33 -3.48 -23.46
N GLN A 299 7.75 -2.72 -22.52
CA GLN A 299 7.35 -1.32 -22.69
C GLN A 299 6.45 -1.09 -23.90
N LYS A 300 5.59 -2.06 -24.23
CA LYS A 300 4.69 -2.03 -25.39
C LYS A 300 3.37 -2.72 -25.05
N PRO A 301 2.24 -2.28 -25.64
CA PRO A 301 1.00 -3.03 -25.59
C PRO A 301 1.22 -4.44 -26.15
N LEU A 302 0.66 -5.43 -25.46
CA LEU A 302 0.73 -6.83 -25.85
C LEU A 302 -0.67 -7.38 -25.98
N HIS A 303 -0.84 -8.25 -26.96
CA HIS A 303 -2.08 -8.95 -27.19
C HIS A 303 -2.32 -9.99 -26.09
N LEU A 304 -3.53 -10.04 -25.55
CA LEU A 304 -3.97 -11.05 -24.60
C LEU A 304 -5.33 -11.62 -25.02
N ASP A 305 -5.37 -12.90 -25.36
CA ASP A 305 -6.62 -13.63 -25.59
C ASP A 305 -7.01 -14.41 -24.34
N LEU A 306 -8.22 -14.17 -23.85
CA LEU A 306 -8.80 -14.88 -22.72
C LEU A 306 -10.01 -15.69 -23.20
N GLN A 307 -10.05 -16.97 -22.87
CA GLN A 307 -11.23 -17.80 -23.07
C GLN A 307 -12.03 -17.82 -21.77
N ALA A 308 -13.30 -17.42 -21.85
CA ALA A 308 -14.15 -17.38 -20.68
C ALA A 308 -14.23 -18.76 -20.00
N SER A 309 -14.30 -19.85 -20.76
CA SER A 309 -14.35 -21.23 -20.23
C SER A 309 -13.22 -21.58 -19.24
N ASP A 310 -12.06 -20.93 -19.34
CA ASP A 310 -10.87 -21.25 -18.56
C ASP A 310 -10.96 -20.68 -17.13
N TYR A 311 -11.82 -19.67 -16.95
CA TYR A 311 -12.02 -18.97 -15.70
C TYR A 311 -13.45 -19.27 -15.25
N ARG A 312 -13.66 -19.81 -14.04
CA ARG A 312 -15.00 -20.20 -13.58
C ARG A 312 -15.87 -18.96 -13.33
N TRP A 313 -16.41 -18.34 -14.39
CA TRP A 313 -17.18 -17.11 -14.30
C TRP A 313 -18.31 -17.28 -13.31
N PRO A 314 -18.51 -16.31 -12.41
CA PRO A 314 -19.64 -16.35 -11.51
C PRO A 314 -20.91 -16.36 -12.34
N VAL A 315 -21.66 -17.47 -12.25
CA VAL A 315 -23.04 -17.51 -12.70
C VAL A 315 -23.82 -16.73 -11.65
N LEU A 316 -24.06 -15.44 -11.93
CA LEU A 316 -24.86 -14.56 -11.09
C LEU A 316 -26.36 -14.78 -11.33
#